data_AF-A0A442MB46-F1
#
_entry.id   AF-A0A442MB46-F1
#
_cell.length_a   1.000
_cell.length_b   1.000
_cell.length_c   1.000
_cell.angle_alpha   90.00
_cell.angle_beta   90.00
_cell.angle_gamma   90.00
#
_symmetry.space_group_name_H-M   'P 1'
#
loop_
_entity.id
_entity.type
_entity.pdbx_description
1 polymer ?
#
loop_
_entity_poly.entity_id
_entity_poly.type
_entity_poly.pdbx_seq_one_letter_code
_entity_poly.pdbx_strand_id
1 'polypeptide(L)' 'MPKKYDITIVETLIHTFTVAVEPDEDPSEAAGEAFVQAEKFEQLENYSSFVADRKVENATAQ' A
#
# COMPACT_ATOMS: atom_id res chain seq x y z
N MET A 1 34.86 -3.86 16.40
CA MET A 1 34.46 -4.19 15.02
C MET A 1 32.94 -4.08 14.92
N PRO A 2 32.38 -3.36 13.94
CA PRO A 2 30.93 -3.34 13.74
C PRO A 2 30.44 -4.71 13.27
N LYS A 3 29.32 -5.19 13.84
CA LYS A 3 28.66 -6.45 13.45
C LYS A 3 27.62 -6.15 12.37
N LYS A 4 27.43 -7.07 11.43
CA LYS A 4 26.40 -7.01 10.37
C LYS A 4 25.30 -8.03 10.70
N TYR A 5 24.06 -7.69 10.37
CA TYR A 5 22.88 -8.55 10.57
C TYR A 5 22.01 -8.48 9.32
N ASP A 6 21.40 -9.61 8.95
CA ASP A 6 20.36 -9.65 7.93
C ASP A 6 19.01 -9.31 8.59
N ILE A 7 18.37 -8.25 8.09
CA ILE A 7 17.11 -7.73 8.63
C ILE A 7 16.08 -7.75 7.50
N THR A 8 14.96 -8.42 7.75
CA THR A 8 13.77 -8.34 6.88
C THR A 8 12.75 -7.40 7.53
N ILE A 9 12.31 -6.40 6.78
CA ILE A 9 11.23 -5.48 7.18
C ILE A 9 10.04 -5.76 6.27
N VAL A 10 8.86 -5.96 6.86
CA VAL A 10 7.61 -6.07 6.12
C VAL A 10 6.78 -4.83 6.45
N GLU A 11 6.54 -4.03 5.42
CA GLU A 11 5.74 -2.81 5.50
C GLU A 11 4.39 -3.07 4.83
N THR A 12 3.32 -2.64 5.47
CA THR A 12 2.00 -2.58 4.82
C THR A 12 1.76 -1.13 4.41
N LEU A 13 1.67 -0.87 3.11
CA LEU A 13 1.32 0.45 2.58
C LEU A 13 -0.18 0.49 2.34
N ILE A 14 -0.85 1.46 2.97
CA ILE A 14 -2.29 1.64 2.86
C ILE A 14 -2.56 2.92 2.07
N HIS A 15 -3.27 2.79 0.96
CA HIS A 15 -3.65 3.88 0.07
C HIS A 15 -5.11 4.25 0.33
N THR A 16 -5.37 5.54 0.48
CA THR A 16 -6.72 6.08 0.65
C THR A 16 -6.93 7.17 -0.39
N PHE A 17 -8.00 7.07 -1.16
CA PHE A 17 -8.39 8.03 -2.20
C PHE A 17 -9.90 7.95 -2.44
N THR A 18 -10.44 8.93 -3.16
CA THR A 18 -11.85 8.99 -3.56
C THR A 18 -11.99 8.52 -5.00
N VAL A 19 -13.02 7.72 -5.27
CA VAL A 19 -13.43 7.33 -6.62
C VAL A 19 -14.89 7.69 -6.85
N ALA A 20 -15.19 8.17 -8.05
CA ALA A 20 -16.56 8.22 -8.54
C ALA A 20 -16.92 6.80 -9.04
N VAL A 21 -18.08 6.32 -8.63
CA VAL A 21 -18.58 4.98 -8.96
C VAL A 21 -19.98 5.14 -9.53
N GLU A 22 -20.24 4.49 -10.66
CA GLU A 22 -21.57 4.50 -11.24
C GLU A 22 -22.57 3.71 -10.35
N PRO A 23 -23.88 4.00 -10.39
CA PRO A 23 -24.86 3.41 -9.46
C PRO A 23 -24.91 1.87 -9.42
N ASP A 24 -24.50 1.21 -10.50
CA ASP A 24 -24.54 -0.25 -10.66
C ASP A 24 -23.14 -0.90 -10.66
N GLU A 25 -22.08 -0.13 -10.38
CA GLU A 25 -20.70 -0.59 -10.38
C GLU A 25 -20.21 -0.94 -8.96
N ASP A 26 -19.38 -1.99 -8.84
CA ASP A 26 -18.79 -2.35 -7.54
C ASP A 26 -17.70 -1.34 -7.16
N PRO A 27 -17.78 -0.68 -5.98
CA PRO A 27 -16.81 0.33 -5.58
C PRO A 27 -15.38 -0.21 -5.45
N SER A 28 -15.21 -1.50 -5.16
CA SER A 28 -13.90 -2.13 -5.00
C SER A 28 -13.24 -2.36 -6.36
N GLU A 29 -14.01 -2.75 -7.37
CA GLU A 29 -13.55 -2.87 -8.75
C GLU A 29 -13.15 -1.50 -9.30
N ALA A 30 -14.03 -0.49 -9.18
CA ALA A 30 -13.74 0.89 -9.58
C ALA A 30 -12.49 1.47 -8.89
N ALA A 31 -12.35 1.24 -7.59
CA ALA A 31 -11.15 1.64 -6.84
C ALA A 31 -9.90 0.92 -7.34
N GLY A 32 -9.98 -0.38 -7.62
CA GLY A 32 -8.89 -1.18 -8.17
C GLY A 32 -8.44 -0.67 -9.54
N GLU A 33 -9.39 -0.38 -10.44
CA GLU A 33 -9.09 0.16 -11.77
C GLU A 33 -8.46 1.54 -11.68
N ALA A 34 -9.03 2.46 -10.91
CA ALA A 34 -8.48 3.79 -10.72
C ALA A 34 -7.05 3.74 -10.15
N PHE A 35 -6.80 2.84 -9.19
CA PHE A 35 -5.48 2.67 -8.59
C PHE A 35 -4.43 2.15 -9.59
N VAL A 36 -4.80 1.21 -10.46
CA VAL A 36 -3.90 0.61 -11.46
C VAL A 36 -3.65 1.56 -12.65
N GLN A 37 -4.65 2.34 -13.05
CA GLN A 37 -4.56 3.25 -14.19
C GLN A 37 -3.85 4.58 -13.85
N ALA A 38 -3.72 4.93 -12.57
CA ALA A 38 -3.04 6.15 -12.17
C ALA A 38 -1.54 6.11 -12.54
N GLU A 39 -1.10 7.03 -13.40
CA GLU A 39 0.33 7.20 -13.72
C GLU A 39 1.11 7.68 -12.48
N LYS A 40 0.45 8.47 -11.63
CA LYS A 40 0.96 8.97 -10.36
C LYS A 40 -0.16 8.96 -9.34
N PHE A 41 0.06 8.37 -8.16
CA PHE A 41 -0.99 8.27 -7.14
C PHE A 41 -1.46 9.64 -6.62
N GLU A 42 -0.62 10.68 -6.69
CA GLU A 42 -0.99 12.04 -6.32
C GLU A 42 -2.06 12.67 -7.24
N GLN A 43 -2.37 12.02 -8.37
CA GLN A 43 -3.47 12.41 -9.26
C GLN A 43 -4.83 11.88 -8.78
N LEU A 44 -4.84 10.88 -7.90
CA LEU A 44 -6.07 10.36 -7.31
C LEU A 44 -6.66 11.38 -6.33
N GLU A 45 -7.98 11.57 -6.40
CA GLU A 45 -8.65 12.59 -5.59
C GLU A 45 -8.53 12.27 -4.09
N ASN A 46 -8.18 13.29 -3.29
CA ASN A 46 -7.96 13.17 -1.83
C ASN A 46 -6.96 12.05 -1.45
N TYR A 47 -5.98 11.79 -2.32
CA TYR A 47 -5.01 10.75 -2.08
C TYR A 47 -4.16 10.98 -0.83
N SER A 48 -4.02 9.93 -0.04
CA SER A 48 -3.07 9.82 1.06
C SER A 48 -2.56 8.39 1.18
N SER A 49 -1.37 8.23 1.74
CA SER A 49 -0.84 6.92 2.09
C SER A 49 -0.26 6.93 3.49
N PHE A 50 -0.35 5.77 4.15
CA PHE A 50 0.35 5.55 5.40
C PHE A 50 1.02 4.19 5.41
N VAL A 51 2.21 4.13 6.00
CA VAL A 51 2.94 2.90 6.24
C VAL A 51 2.56 2.40 7.62
N ALA A 52 2.02 1.18 7.68
CA ALA A 52 1.86 0.46 8.92
C ALA A 52 3.04 -0.49 9.10
N ASP A 53 3.90 -0.17 10.05
CA ASP A 53 5.03 -1.02 10.42
C ASP A 53 4.52 -2.25 11.16
N ARG A 54 4.78 -3.44 10.59
CA ARG A 54 4.63 -4.68 11.32
C ARG A 54 6.01 -5.25 11.60
N LYS A 55 6.37 -5.33 12.89
CA LYS A 55 7.51 -6.13 13.31
C LYS A 55 7.17 -7.59 13.02
N VAL A 56 7.87 -8.19 12.08
CA VAL A 56 7.79 -9.63 11.80
C VAL A 56 9.03 -10.25 12.42
N GLU A 57 8.85 -11.29 13.22
CA GLU A 57 9.99 -12.07 13.70
C GLU A 57 10.70 -12.68 12.50
N ASN A 58 12.04 -12.62 12.52
CA ASN A 58 12.88 -13.15 11.45
C ASN A 58 12.57 -14.64 11.27
N ALA A 59 11.98 -15.04 10.14
CA ALA A 59 11.62 -16.44 9.89
C ALA A 59 12.86 -17.34 9.68
N THR A 60 14.01 -16.73 9.43
CA THR A 60 15.30 -17.41 9.38
C THR A 60 16.03 -17.27 10.70
N ALA A 61 16.07 -18.36 11.47
CA ALA A 61 17.11 -18.57 12.46
C ALA A 61 18.47 -18.57 11.72
N GLN A 62 19.35 -17.61 12.04
CA GLN A 62 20.78 -17.71 11.77
C GLN A 62 21.50 -18.15 13.04
#